data_AF-A0A969WQK7-F1
#
_entry.id   AF-A0A969WQK7-F1
#
_cell.length_a   1.000
_cell.length_b   1.000
_cell.length_c   1.000
_cell.angle_alpha   90.00
_cell.angle_beta   90.00
_cell.angle_gamma   90.00
#
_symmetry.space_group_name_H-M   'P 1'
#
loop_
_entity.id
_entity.type
_entity.pdbx_description
1 polymer ?
#
loop_
_entity_poly.entity_id
_entity_poly.type
_entity_poly.pdbx_seq_one_letter_code
_entity_poly.pdbx_strand_id
1 'polypeptide(L)'
;EENIYCYLDSDIVAINSEINTIFDEYIAPINFASDHCNMNQFSPHSMNCNCLETINKNEIEKKEKLNNNLGILFGKINFSSKMIQKQSDDLYYTIQNWKKNPIKNIFKIIRYVSFRYVLPVKELYVKNYRFDRKTRCWYNNENEIILFDYPYYEKELWNKAGLRYNRKNNYWEDKDGTVYIFNIPECEHLVDYLKEVYSVEIPGIWQHWNGGVFLFNFESKEFLDFWHNATIKEFDNLYTKTRDQFTLAMSAWKFGLQNHKRLDKKFNFITEFADANISYNEELGFTYDNFQTVFAPCFLHIYHEWGHKGWSIWDYVERLEKSENLV
;
A
#
# COMPACT_ATOMS: atom_id res chain seq x y z
N GLU A 1 8.60 28.37 29.51
CA GLU A 1 8.52 26.90 29.48
C GLU A 1 8.73 26.48 28.03
N GLU A 2 9.96 26.09 27.68
CA GLU A 2 10.44 25.96 26.29
C GLU A 2 10.62 24.49 25.85
N ASN A 3 10.12 23.53 26.62
CA ASN A 3 10.31 22.12 26.29
C ASN A 3 9.41 21.70 25.12
N ILE A 4 10.02 21.11 24.10
CA ILE A 4 9.35 20.42 23.00
C ILE A 4 9.23 18.95 23.38
N TYR A 5 8.05 18.39 23.20
CA TYR A 5 7.73 17.00 23.49
C TYR A 5 7.38 16.27 22.19
N CYS A 6 7.62 14.96 22.18
CA CYS A 6 7.23 14.08 21.09
C CYS A 6 6.26 13.03 21.63
N TYR A 7 5.11 12.90 20.98
CA TYR A 7 4.20 11.78 21.18
C TYR A 7 4.54 10.68 20.17
N LEU A 8 4.55 9.43 20.65
CA LEU A 8 4.69 8.22 19.85
C LEU A 8 3.57 7.27 20.24
N ASP A 9 2.84 6.76 19.26
CA ASP A 9 1.86 5.70 19.46
C ASP A 9 2.57 4.36 19.71
N SER A 10 1.83 3.42 20.30
CA SER A 10 2.30 2.09 20.70
C SER A 10 2.75 1.21 19.52
N ASP A 11 2.38 1.59 18.30
CA ASP A 11 2.69 0.90 17.06
C ASP A 11 3.83 1.54 16.26
N ILE A 12 4.58 2.45 16.91
CA ILE A 12 5.79 3.09 16.38
C ILE A 12 7.04 2.35 16.85
N VAL A 13 7.86 1.91 15.89
CA VAL A 13 9.16 1.26 16.15
C VAL A 13 10.30 2.21 15.78
N ALA A 14 11.14 2.55 16.75
CA ALA A 14 12.40 3.25 16.53
C ALA A 14 13.44 2.29 15.95
N ILE A 15 14.04 2.64 14.80
CA ILE A 15 14.95 1.75 14.07
C ILE A 15 16.30 2.39 13.71
N ASN A 16 16.54 3.62 14.15
CA ASN A 16 17.79 4.36 13.94
C ASN A 16 18.05 5.31 15.12
N SER A 17 19.32 5.55 15.45
CA SER A 17 19.77 6.54 16.44
C SER A 17 19.45 8.00 16.10
N GLU A 18 19.15 8.33 14.84
CA GLU A 18 18.80 9.69 14.40
C GLU A 18 17.41 10.17 14.87
N ILE A 19 16.67 9.37 15.67
CA ILE A 19 15.34 9.72 16.18
C ILE A 19 15.26 11.10 16.84
N ASN A 20 16.32 11.53 17.54
CA ASN A 20 16.33 12.84 18.22
C ASN A 20 16.37 14.03 17.26
N THR A 21 16.73 13.82 15.98
CA THR A 21 16.67 14.89 14.97
C THR A 21 15.23 15.31 14.63
N ILE A 22 14.22 14.57 15.11
CA ILE A 22 12.81 14.94 14.94
C ILE A 22 12.51 16.30 15.56
N PHE A 23 13.14 16.64 16.69
CA PHE A 23 12.87 17.90 17.40
C PHE A 23 13.26 19.14 16.58
N ASP A 24 14.17 18.99 15.62
CA ASP A 24 14.54 20.06 14.68
C ASP A 24 13.42 20.39 13.67
N GLU A 25 12.39 19.53 13.57
CA GLU A 25 11.25 19.73 12.68
C GLU A 25 10.07 20.47 13.33
N TYR A 26 10.15 20.79 14.62
CA TYR A 26 9.06 21.44 15.32
C TYR A 26 8.78 22.85 14.78
N ILE A 27 7.52 23.08 14.43
CA ILE A 27 6.95 24.38 14.10
C ILE A 27 5.68 24.55 14.93
N ALA A 28 5.57 25.70 15.57
CA ALA A 28 4.43 26.03 16.41
C ALA A 28 3.14 26.16 15.57
N PRO A 29 1.96 25.79 16.13
CA PRO A 29 1.77 25.37 17.51
C PRO A 29 1.98 23.88 17.73
N ILE A 30 1.91 23.05 16.68
CA ILE A 30 1.99 21.58 16.76
C ILE A 30 2.41 21.02 15.40
N ASN A 31 3.18 19.92 15.39
CA ASN A 31 3.73 19.34 14.17
C ASN A 31 3.35 17.86 14.02
N PHE A 32 2.48 17.53 13.06
CA PHE A 32 2.08 16.16 12.74
C PHE A 32 2.74 15.64 11.47
N ALA A 33 2.78 14.32 11.33
CA ALA A 33 3.12 13.65 10.09
C ALA A 33 1.95 13.64 9.09
N SER A 34 2.27 13.34 7.82
CA SER A 34 1.26 13.08 6.79
C SER A 34 0.71 11.67 6.93
N ASP A 35 -0.60 11.50 6.70
CA ASP A 35 -1.16 10.16 6.48
C ASP A 35 -0.88 9.65 5.06
N HIS A 36 -1.12 8.37 4.80
CA HIS A 36 -0.97 7.74 3.50
C HIS A 36 -2.19 7.96 2.58
N CYS A 37 -3.33 8.43 3.11
CA CYS A 37 -4.55 8.63 2.35
C CYS A 37 -5.13 10.06 2.46
N ASN A 38 -6.07 10.38 1.58
CA ASN A 38 -6.83 11.64 1.61
C ASN A 38 -8.19 11.47 2.30
N MET A 39 -8.90 12.58 2.52
CA MET A 39 -10.20 12.57 3.21
C MET A 39 -11.24 11.66 2.54
N ASN A 40 -11.32 11.65 1.20
CA ASN A 40 -12.28 10.80 0.49
C ASN A 40 -11.94 9.31 0.60
N GLN A 41 -10.66 8.96 0.60
CA GLN A 41 -10.17 7.58 0.81
C GLN A 41 -10.40 7.11 2.24
N PHE A 42 -10.23 8.01 3.21
CA PHE A 42 -10.45 7.70 4.61
C PHE A 42 -11.93 7.58 4.98
N SER A 43 -12.79 8.37 4.33
CA SER A 43 -14.22 8.52 4.63
C SER A 43 -15.01 7.20 4.79
N PRO A 44 -14.90 6.18 3.91
CA PRO A 44 -15.56 4.87 4.10
C PRO A 44 -15.16 4.15 5.40
N HIS A 45 -13.94 4.41 5.89
CA HIS A 45 -13.39 3.83 7.11
C HIS A 45 -13.73 4.62 8.37
N SER A 46 -14.23 5.85 8.23
CA SER A 46 -14.62 6.75 9.33
C SER A 46 -16.12 6.88 9.52
N MET A 47 -16.92 6.65 8.47
CA MET A 47 -18.37 6.79 8.53
C MET A 47 -19.05 5.44 8.65
N ASN A 48 -20.18 5.38 9.36
CA ASN A 48 -21.11 4.23 9.34
C ASN A 48 -21.97 4.26 8.07
N CYS A 49 -21.31 4.26 6.91
CA CYS A 49 -21.93 4.22 5.60
C CYS A 49 -21.70 2.85 4.92
N ASN A 50 -22.58 2.47 4.00
CA ASN A 50 -22.49 1.21 3.28
C ASN A 50 -21.57 1.28 2.04
N CYS A 51 -20.79 2.36 1.88
CA CYS A 51 -19.92 2.56 0.72
C CYS A 51 -18.86 1.47 0.63
N LEU A 52 -18.17 1.17 1.73
CA LEU A 52 -17.11 0.16 1.75
C LEU A 52 -17.66 -1.21 1.35
N GLU A 53 -18.81 -1.60 1.88
CA GLU A 53 -19.47 -2.87 1.56
C GLU A 53 -19.92 -2.94 0.11
N THR A 54 -20.52 -1.86 -0.40
CA THR A 54 -20.99 -1.77 -1.79
C THR A 54 -19.82 -1.82 -2.77
N ILE A 55 -18.75 -1.07 -2.49
CA ILE A 55 -17.54 -1.07 -3.31
C ILE A 55 -16.89 -2.44 -3.28
N ASN A 56 -16.70 -3.04 -2.09
CA ASN A 56 -16.14 -4.38 -1.95
C ASN A 56 -16.96 -5.42 -2.71
N LYS A 57 -18.29 -5.38 -2.63
CA LYS A 57 -19.17 -6.28 -3.38
C LYS A 57 -18.99 -6.11 -4.89
N ASN A 58 -19.03 -4.86 -5.38
CA ASN A 58 -18.81 -4.56 -6.80
C ASN A 58 -17.42 -5.00 -7.27
N GLU A 59 -16.39 -4.84 -6.44
CA GLU A 59 -15.04 -5.30 -6.74
C GLU A 59 -14.95 -6.83 -6.80
N ILE A 60 -15.59 -7.54 -5.87
CA ILE A 60 -15.65 -9.01 -5.88
C ILE A 60 -16.33 -9.47 -7.17
N GLU A 61 -17.50 -8.91 -7.51
CA GLU A 61 -18.23 -9.24 -8.74
C GLU A 61 -17.38 -8.96 -10.00
N LYS A 62 -16.66 -7.83 -10.04
CA LYS A 62 -15.73 -7.53 -11.15
C LYS A 62 -14.56 -8.51 -11.21
N LYS A 63 -13.96 -8.88 -10.07
CA LYS A 63 -12.87 -9.88 -9.99
C LYS A 63 -13.34 -11.25 -10.47
N GLU A 64 -14.52 -11.67 -10.04
CA GLU A 64 -15.15 -12.92 -10.49
C GLU A 64 -15.44 -12.89 -11.99
N LYS A 65 -16.03 -11.80 -12.51
CA LYS A 65 -16.27 -11.63 -13.96
C LYS A 65 -14.96 -11.71 -14.75
N LEU A 66 -13.91 -11.02 -14.31
CA LEU A 66 -12.59 -11.06 -14.94
C LEU A 66 -12.00 -12.48 -14.93
N ASN A 67 -12.00 -13.15 -13.78
CA ASN A 67 -11.48 -14.51 -13.65
C ASN A 67 -12.28 -15.53 -14.47
N ASN A 68 -13.61 -15.41 -14.51
CA ASN A 68 -14.47 -16.26 -15.32
C ASN A 68 -14.16 -16.10 -16.82
N ASN A 69 -13.98 -14.86 -17.28
CA ASN A 69 -13.62 -14.58 -18.66
C ASN A 69 -12.21 -15.12 -18.99
N LEU A 70 -11.23 -14.94 -18.11
CA LEU A 70 -9.90 -15.53 -18.28
C LEU A 70 -9.97 -17.06 -18.28
N GLY A 71 -10.87 -17.64 -17.48
CA GLY A 71 -11.06 -19.07 -17.40
C GLY A 71 -11.56 -19.74 -18.69
N ILE A 72 -12.13 -18.97 -19.62
CA ILE A 72 -12.49 -19.46 -20.97
C ILE A 72 -11.26 -20.01 -21.71
N LEU A 73 -10.08 -19.42 -21.51
CA LEU A 73 -8.85 -19.85 -22.16
C LEU A 73 -8.00 -20.78 -21.30
N PHE A 74 -8.01 -20.54 -19.98
CA PHE A 74 -7.05 -21.15 -19.08
C PHE A 74 -7.65 -22.17 -18.11
N GLY A 75 -8.96 -22.36 -18.12
CA GLY A 75 -9.67 -23.18 -17.13
C GLY A 75 -9.80 -22.45 -15.78
N LYS A 76 -9.77 -23.18 -14.67
CA LYS A 76 -9.90 -22.57 -13.34
C LYS A 76 -8.64 -21.77 -13.00
N ILE A 77 -8.73 -20.44 -13.12
CA ILE A 77 -7.70 -19.48 -12.71
C ILE A 77 -8.30 -18.51 -11.70
N ASN A 78 -7.49 -18.09 -10.73
CA ASN A 78 -7.84 -17.03 -9.80
C ASN A 78 -6.68 -16.03 -9.65
N PHE A 79 -6.50 -15.14 -10.62
CA PHE A 79 -5.48 -14.07 -10.50
C PHE A 79 -5.83 -13.02 -9.45
N SER A 80 -7.02 -13.11 -8.85
CA SER A 80 -7.39 -12.31 -7.67
C SER A 80 -6.92 -12.93 -6.35
N SER A 81 -6.37 -14.15 -6.37
CA SER A 81 -5.77 -14.76 -5.19
C SER A 81 -4.50 -14.00 -4.80
N LYS A 82 -4.45 -13.50 -3.55
CA LYS A 82 -3.25 -12.85 -2.99
C LYS A 82 -2.02 -13.75 -3.07
N MET A 83 -2.18 -15.06 -2.93
CA MET A 83 -1.08 -16.03 -3.05
C MET A 83 -0.52 -16.08 -4.48
N ILE A 84 -1.40 -16.15 -5.49
CA ILE A 84 -1.00 -16.17 -6.90
C ILE A 84 -0.34 -14.84 -7.29
N GLN A 85 -0.86 -13.72 -6.81
CA GLN A 85 -0.24 -12.39 -7.01
C GLN A 85 1.17 -12.36 -6.42
N LYS A 86 1.35 -12.75 -5.15
CA LYS A 86 2.67 -12.82 -4.50
C LYS A 86 3.66 -13.71 -5.26
N GLN A 87 3.20 -14.85 -5.79
CA GLN A 87 4.03 -15.76 -6.60
C GLN A 87 4.41 -15.14 -7.96
N SER A 88 3.45 -14.48 -8.63
CA SER A 88 3.70 -13.74 -9.87
C SER A 88 4.72 -12.61 -9.66
N ASP A 89 4.57 -11.86 -8.56
CA ASP A 89 5.46 -10.76 -8.20
C ASP A 89 6.86 -11.27 -7.85
N ASP A 90 6.98 -12.33 -7.04
CA ASP A 90 8.27 -12.96 -6.73
C ASP A 90 9.00 -13.42 -8.01
N LEU A 91 8.29 -14.03 -8.96
CA LEU A 91 8.84 -14.38 -10.27
C LEU A 91 9.28 -13.14 -11.05
N TYR A 92 8.43 -12.11 -11.13
CA TYR A 92 8.72 -10.86 -11.82
C TYR A 92 9.97 -10.18 -11.25
N TYR A 93 10.03 -9.98 -9.93
CA TYR A 93 11.16 -9.38 -9.23
C TYR A 93 12.44 -10.20 -9.40
N THR A 94 12.34 -11.53 -9.38
CA THR A 94 13.48 -12.42 -9.63
C THR A 94 14.09 -12.15 -11.01
N ILE A 95 13.25 -12.07 -12.05
CA ILE A 95 13.70 -11.80 -13.43
C ILE A 95 14.22 -10.37 -13.57
N GLN A 96 13.56 -9.38 -12.94
CA GLN A 96 14.01 -7.99 -12.97
C GLN A 96 15.35 -7.80 -12.26
N ASN A 97 15.59 -8.47 -11.14
CA ASN A 97 16.89 -8.43 -10.46
C ASN A 97 18.01 -8.98 -11.36
N TRP A 98 17.74 -10.04 -12.15
CA TRP A 98 18.71 -10.52 -13.12
C TRP A 98 19.06 -9.43 -14.13
N LYS A 99 18.05 -8.72 -14.66
CA LYS A 99 18.25 -7.63 -15.63
C LYS A 99 18.97 -6.42 -15.04
N LYS A 100 18.69 -6.04 -13.79
CA LYS A 100 19.36 -4.93 -13.10
C LYS A 100 20.85 -5.23 -12.85
N ASN A 101 21.20 -6.50 -12.59
CA ASN A 101 22.56 -6.95 -12.32
C ASN A 101 23.08 -7.92 -13.40
N PRO A 102 23.27 -7.47 -14.65
CA PRO A 102 23.46 -8.38 -15.79
C PRO A 102 24.78 -9.13 -15.74
N ILE A 103 25.87 -8.52 -15.26
CA ILE A 103 27.19 -9.16 -15.15
C ILE A 103 27.13 -10.31 -14.14
N LYS A 104 26.57 -10.05 -12.93
CA LYS A 104 26.41 -11.05 -11.87
C LYS A 104 25.48 -12.20 -12.29
N ASN A 105 24.51 -11.93 -13.16
CA ASN A 105 23.48 -12.90 -13.56
C ASN A 105 23.60 -13.36 -15.03
N ILE A 106 24.75 -13.16 -15.68
CA ILE A 106 24.87 -13.36 -17.14
C ILE A 106 24.50 -14.79 -17.57
N PHE A 107 24.95 -15.81 -16.83
CA PHE A 107 24.60 -17.20 -17.09
C PHE A 107 23.10 -17.48 -16.92
N LYS A 108 22.45 -16.87 -15.92
CA LYS A 108 21.00 -17.01 -15.71
C LYS A 108 20.22 -16.36 -16.85
N ILE A 109 20.63 -15.18 -17.28
CA ILE A 109 20.01 -14.45 -18.40
C ILE A 109 20.18 -15.24 -19.70
N ILE A 110 21.40 -15.66 -20.03
CA ILE A 110 21.67 -16.44 -21.25
C ILE A 110 20.87 -17.74 -21.23
N ARG A 111 20.87 -18.48 -20.11
CA ARG A 111 20.07 -19.70 -19.97
C ARG A 111 18.59 -19.40 -20.15
N TYR A 112 18.06 -18.37 -19.48
CA TYR A 112 16.66 -17.96 -19.57
C TYR A 112 16.29 -17.65 -21.03
N VAL A 113 17.02 -16.75 -21.70
CA VAL A 113 16.75 -16.35 -23.08
C VAL A 113 16.87 -17.54 -24.03
N SER A 114 17.94 -18.34 -23.89
CA SER A 114 18.18 -19.49 -24.75
C SER A 114 17.07 -20.52 -24.61
N PHE A 115 16.67 -20.87 -23.38
CA PHE A 115 15.64 -21.89 -23.15
C PHE A 115 14.25 -21.36 -23.52
N ARG A 116 14.01 -20.06 -23.32
CA ARG A 116 12.73 -19.43 -23.58
C ARG A 116 12.44 -19.24 -25.07
N TYR A 117 13.45 -18.85 -25.84
CA TYR A 117 13.26 -18.37 -27.22
C TYR A 117 14.03 -19.17 -28.28
N VAL A 118 15.17 -19.79 -27.94
CA VAL A 118 16.09 -20.36 -28.94
C VAL A 118 16.04 -21.89 -28.96
N LEU A 119 16.48 -22.53 -27.88
CA LEU A 119 16.61 -23.99 -27.78
C LEU A 119 15.23 -24.66 -27.68
N PRO A 120 15.01 -25.85 -28.25
CA PRO A 120 13.73 -26.56 -28.28
C PRO A 120 13.38 -27.22 -26.92
N VAL A 121 13.60 -26.52 -25.82
CA VAL A 121 13.24 -27.00 -24.48
C VAL A 121 11.74 -26.83 -24.30
N LYS A 122 11.07 -27.89 -23.81
CA LYS A 122 9.63 -27.88 -23.52
C LYS A 122 9.29 -26.99 -22.33
N GLU A 123 10.13 -27.03 -21.30
CA GLU A 123 9.88 -26.40 -20.01
C GLU A 123 11.13 -25.68 -19.49
N LEU A 124 10.92 -24.55 -18.81
CA LEU A 124 11.96 -23.77 -18.18
C LEU A 124 11.59 -23.58 -16.70
N TYR A 125 12.57 -23.62 -15.82
CA TYR A 125 12.35 -23.39 -14.39
C TYR A 125 13.07 -22.13 -13.92
N VAL A 126 12.37 -21.33 -13.10
CA VAL A 126 12.90 -20.17 -12.38
C VAL A 126 12.45 -20.29 -10.94
N LYS A 127 13.38 -20.51 -10.01
CA LYS A 127 13.07 -20.92 -8.63
C LYS A 127 12.12 -22.14 -8.63
N ASN A 128 10.95 -21.99 -8.01
CA ASN A 128 9.91 -22.99 -7.88
C ASN A 128 8.81 -22.83 -8.96
N TYR A 129 9.06 -22.02 -9.99
CA TYR A 129 8.09 -21.74 -11.04
C TYR A 129 8.50 -22.41 -12.35
N ARG A 130 7.56 -23.13 -12.94
CA ARG A 130 7.73 -23.83 -14.22
C ARG A 130 7.06 -23.03 -15.32
N PHE A 131 7.79 -22.71 -16.36
CA PHE A 131 7.24 -22.21 -17.60
C PHE A 131 7.05 -23.33 -18.60
N ASP A 132 5.84 -23.50 -19.11
CA ASP A 132 5.53 -24.40 -20.22
C ASP A 132 5.54 -23.61 -21.53
N ARG A 133 6.39 -24.00 -22.48
CA ARG A 133 6.54 -23.30 -23.75
C ARG A 133 5.37 -23.53 -24.70
N LYS A 134 4.69 -24.67 -24.61
CA LYS A 134 3.54 -24.99 -25.45
C LYS A 134 2.35 -24.12 -25.06
N THR A 135 2.08 -23.99 -23.76
CA THR A 135 0.99 -23.15 -23.25
C THR A 135 1.41 -21.70 -23.05
N ARG A 136 2.70 -21.38 -23.04
CA ARG A 136 3.18 -20.03 -22.73
C ARG A 136 2.69 -19.49 -21.36
N CYS A 137 2.50 -20.39 -20.41
CA CYS A 137 2.09 -20.08 -19.04
C CYS A 137 3.18 -20.46 -18.03
N TRP A 138 3.22 -19.72 -16.93
CA TRP A 138 3.97 -20.04 -15.73
C TRP A 138 3.07 -20.72 -14.72
N TYR A 139 3.62 -21.74 -14.07
CA TYR A 139 2.94 -22.59 -13.10
C TYR A 139 3.70 -22.58 -11.77
N ASN A 140 2.97 -22.63 -10.67
CA ASN A 140 3.54 -22.92 -9.36
C ASN A 140 3.73 -24.44 -9.15
N ASN A 141 4.22 -24.83 -7.97
CA ASN A 141 4.45 -26.24 -7.61
C ASN A 141 3.15 -27.07 -7.54
N GLU A 142 2.01 -26.42 -7.35
CA GLU A 142 0.67 -27.03 -7.35
C GLU A 142 0.07 -27.13 -8.75
N ASN A 143 0.85 -26.75 -9.77
CA ASN A 143 0.45 -26.74 -11.17
C ASN A 143 -0.70 -25.75 -11.48
N GLU A 144 -0.86 -24.72 -10.67
CA GLU A 144 -1.75 -23.59 -10.94
C GLU A 144 -1.04 -22.54 -11.80
N ILE A 145 -1.78 -21.90 -12.71
CA ILE A 145 -1.23 -20.84 -13.55
C ILE A 145 -1.08 -19.56 -12.72
N ILE A 146 0.13 -19.02 -12.67
CA ILE A 146 0.44 -17.78 -11.96
C ILE A 146 0.68 -16.58 -12.89
N LEU A 147 1.06 -16.83 -14.14
CA LEU A 147 1.30 -15.79 -15.14
C LEU A 147 1.22 -16.40 -16.55
N PHE A 148 0.92 -15.60 -17.57
CA PHE A 148 0.96 -16.02 -18.97
C PHE A 148 1.52 -14.92 -19.89
N ASP A 149 2.01 -15.31 -21.07
CA ASP A 149 2.49 -14.35 -22.07
C ASP A 149 1.32 -13.64 -22.75
N TYR A 150 0.94 -12.46 -22.24
CA TYR A 150 -0.14 -11.66 -22.83
C TYR A 150 -0.06 -11.49 -24.36
N PRO A 151 1.10 -11.14 -24.98
CA PRO A 151 1.19 -10.98 -26.44
C PRO A 151 0.84 -12.25 -27.23
N TYR A 152 1.05 -13.43 -26.65
CA TYR A 152 0.69 -14.71 -27.29
C TYR A 152 -0.82 -14.91 -27.27
N TYR A 153 -1.48 -14.49 -26.19
CA TYR A 153 -2.91 -14.68 -25.97
C TYR A 153 -3.78 -13.49 -26.38
N GLU A 154 -3.22 -12.34 -26.72
CA GLU A 154 -3.94 -11.09 -26.97
C GLU A 154 -5.14 -11.23 -27.93
N LYS A 155 -4.93 -11.90 -29.07
CA LYS A 155 -6.00 -12.16 -30.05
C LYS A 155 -7.05 -13.13 -29.52
N GLU A 156 -6.63 -14.17 -28.80
CA GLU A 156 -7.57 -15.16 -28.26
C GLU A 156 -8.37 -14.59 -27.09
N LEU A 157 -7.75 -13.80 -26.22
CA LEU A 157 -8.39 -13.08 -25.14
C LEU A 157 -9.48 -12.17 -25.69
N TRP A 158 -9.19 -11.40 -26.73
CA TRP A 158 -10.20 -10.53 -27.33
C TRP A 158 -11.30 -11.34 -28.03
N ASN A 159 -10.94 -12.34 -28.84
CA ASN A 159 -11.92 -13.04 -29.66
C ASN A 159 -12.81 -14.00 -28.85
N LYS A 160 -12.21 -14.78 -27.96
CA LYS A 160 -12.89 -15.85 -27.19
C LYS A 160 -13.36 -15.36 -25.82
N ALA A 161 -12.51 -14.68 -25.07
CA ALA A 161 -12.84 -14.22 -23.71
C ALA A 161 -13.43 -12.80 -23.67
N GLY A 162 -13.41 -12.07 -24.80
CA GLY A 162 -13.87 -10.69 -24.86
C GLY A 162 -13.01 -9.71 -24.06
N LEU A 163 -11.78 -10.08 -23.68
CA LEU A 163 -10.91 -9.28 -22.82
C LEU A 163 -9.72 -8.70 -23.59
N ARG A 164 -9.30 -7.50 -23.24
CA ARG A 164 -8.00 -6.96 -23.61
C ARG A 164 -7.40 -6.16 -22.46
N TYR A 165 -6.08 -6.07 -22.44
CA TYR A 165 -5.36 -5.29 -21.46
C TYR A 165 -4.85 -4.00 -22.11
N ASN A 166 -5.33 -2.87 -21.64
CA ASN A 166 -4.91 -1.55 -22.07
C ASN A 166 -3.57 -1.21 -21.41
N ARG A 167 -2.47 -1.44 -22.12
CA ARG A 167 -1.11 -1.16 -21.61
C ARG A 167 -0.85 0.31 -21.31
N LYS A 168 -1.51 1.23 -22.04
CA LYS A 168 -1.31 2.68 -21.84
C LYS A 168 -1.89 3.14 -20.52
N ASN A 169 -3.06 2.62 -20.17
CA ASN A 169 -3.80 3.04 -18.99
C ASN A 169 -3.74 2.01 -17.84
N ASN A 170 -3.02 0.90 -18.02
CA ASN A 170 -2.79 -0.15 -17.02
C ASN A 170 -4.07 -0.80 -16.45
N TYR A 171 -5.03 -1.17 -17.31
CA TYR A 171 -6.24 -1.87 -16.88
C TYR A 171 -6.72 -2.93 -17.87
N TRP A 172 -7.54 -3.87 -17.40
CA TRP A 172 -8.30 -4.77 -18.28
C TRP A 172 -9.61 -4.13 -18.70
N GLU A 173 -10.06 -4.41 -19.90
CA GLU A 173 -11.40 -4.04 -20.38
C GLU A 173 -12.02 -5.16 -21.19
N ASP A 174 -13.35 -5.25 -21.16
CA ASP A 174 -14.10 -6.21 -21.98
C ASP A 174 -14.79 -5.57 -23.19
N LYS A 175 -15.38 -6.42 -24.05
CA LYS A 175 -16.15 -6.01 -25.23
C LYS A 175 -17.39 -5.18 -24.91
N ASP A 176 -17.94 -5.31 -23.71
CA ASP A 176 -19.10 -4.53 -23.26
C ASP A 176 -18.68 -3.12 -22.82
N GLY A 177 -17.38 -2.81 -22.83
CA GLY A 177 -16.83 -1.54 -22.35
C GLY A 177 -16.63 -1.51 -20.83
N THR A 178 -16.77 -2.64 -20.13
CA THR A 178 -16.49 -2.72 -18.70
C THR A 178 -14.99 -2.59 -18.48
N VAL A 179 -14.59 -1.61 -17.67
CA VAL A 179 -13.20 -1.42 -17.25
C VAL A 179 -12.98 -2.03 -15.87
N TYR A 180 -11.97 -2.89 -15.76
CA TYR A 180 -11.57 -3.56 -14.53
C TYR A 180 -10.40 -2.79 -13.90
N ILE A 181 -10.76 -1.74 -13.17
CA ILE A 181 -9.87 -1.01 -12.26
C ILE A 181 -10.34 -1.31 -10.84
N PHE A 182 -9.40 -1.69 -9.97
CA PHE A 182 -9.62 -1.97 -8.56
C PHE A 182 -8.98 -0.84 -7.76
N ASN A 183 -9.79 0.16 -7.43
CA ASN A 183 -9.33 1.38 -6.75
C ASN A 183 -9.57 1.27 -5.25
N ILE A 184 -8.81 2.03 -4.49
CA ILE A 184 -9.09 2.28 -3.07
C ILE A 184 -10.51 2.86 -2.97
N PRO A 185 -11.37 2.33 -2.07
CA PRO A 185 -12.71 2.86 -1.84
C PRO A 185 -12.67 4.34 -1.47
N GLU A 186 -13.51 5.16 -2.11
CA GLU A 186 -13.61 6.60 -1.85
C GLU A 186 -15.09 7.02 -1.72
N CYS A 187 -15.39 7.96 -0.82
CA CYS A 187 -16.69 8.65 -0.76
C CYS A 187 -16.60 10.01 -0.06
N GLU A 188 -17.57 10.90 -0.31
CA GLU A 188 -17.56 12.29 0.19
C GLU A 188 -18.27 12.47 1.55
N HIS A 189 -18.92 11.43 2.07
CA HIS A 189 -19.77 11.50 3.26
C HIS A 189 -19.11 12.15 4.49
N LEU A 190 -17.81 11.92 4.72
CA LEU A 190 -17.09 12.55 5.82
C LEU A 190 -16.95 14.06 5.63
N VAL A 191 -16.64 14.51 4.41
CA VAL A 191 -16.50 15.93 4.09
C VAL A 191 -17.85 16.63 4.20
N ASP A 192 -18.92 16.00 3.70
CA ASP A 192 -20.29 16.50 3.83
C ASP A 192 -20.68 16.62 5.30
N TYR A 193 -20.42 15.57 6.08
CA TYR A 193 -20.69 15.54 7.52
C TYR A 193 -19.96 16.67 8.28
N LEU A 194 -18.67 16.87 8.01
CA LEU A 194 -17.88 17.93 8.64
C LEU A 194 -18.38 19.33 8.28
N LYS A 195 -18.82 19.52 7.03
CA LYS A 195 -19.43 20.78 6.60
C LYS A 195 -20.76 21.02 7.29
N GLU A 196 -21.64 20.02 7.37
CA GLU A 196 -22.97 20.17 7.95
C GLU A 196 -22.95 20.32 9.47
N VAL A 197 -22.18 19.49 10.17
CA VAL A 197 -22.20 19.41 11.63
C VAL A 197 -21.25 20.41 12.27
N TYR A 198 -20.09 20.65 11.64
CA TYR A 198 -19.03 21.48 12.22
C TYR A 198 -18.80 22.78 11.47
N SER A 199 -19.47 23.01 10.33
CA SER A 199 -19.22 24.16 9.45
C SER A 199 -17.74 24.27 9.03
N VAL A 200 -17.08 23.12 8.86
CA VAL A 200 -15.68 23.03 8.42
C VAL A 200 -15.66 22.42 7.02
N GLU A 201 -15.18 23.18 6.03
CA GLU A 201 -15.06 22.72 4.65
C GLU A 201 -13.65 22.19 4.41
N ILE A 202 -13.52 20.87 4.22
CA ILE A 202 -12.25 20.20 3.91
C ILE A 202 -12.34 19.61 2.49
N PRO A 203 -11.42 19.92 1.56
CA PRO A 203 -11.38 19.26 0.27
C PRO A 203 -11.18 17.76 0.40
N GLY A 204 -11.96 16.95 -0.32
CA GLY A 204 -11.84 15.49 -0.30
C GLY A 204 -10.45 14.97 -0.69
N ILE A 205 -9.75 15.70 -1.54
CA ILE A 205 -8.38 15.39 -1.99
C ILE A 205 -7.29 15.83 -0.99
N TRP A 206 -7.64 16.51 0.10
CA TRP A 206 -6.67 16.95 1.09
C TRP A 206 -6.10 15.72 1.82
N GLN A 207 -4.78 15.60 1.81
CA GLN A 207 -4.07 14.54 2.53
C GLN A 207 -4.05 14.88 4.01
N HIS A 208 -4.77 14.08 4.80
CA HIS A 208 -4.91 14.36 6.22
C HIS A 208 -3.65 14.03 7.02
N TRP A 209 -3.68 14.41 8.28
CA TRP A 209 -2.58 14.18 9.21
C TRP A 209 -2.70 12.80 9.85
N ASN A 210 -1.57 12.27 10.30
CA ASN A 210 -1.48 11.04 11.06
C ASN A 210 -1.12 11.34 12.52
N GLY A 211 -1.88 10.74 13.45
CA GLY A 211 -1.74 10.95 14.89
C GLY A 211 -0.66 10.11 15.58
N GLY A 212 -0.01 9.18 14.85
CA GLY A 212 0.93 8.23 15.42
C GLY A 212 2.23 8.87 15.92
N VAL A 213 2.68 9.93 15.28
CA VAL A 213 3.85 10.72 15.69
C VAL A 213 3.59 12.21 15.53
N PHE A 214 3.77 12.97 16.61
CA PHE A 214 3.69 14.43 16.55
C PHE A 214 4.53 15.13 17.61
N LEU A 215 4.89 16.37 17.33
CA LEU A 215 5.65 17.25 18.21
C LEU A 215 4.76 18.35 18.76
N PHE A 216 4.86 18.62 20.05
CA PHE A 216 4.03 19.58 20.74
C PHE A 216 4.79 20.31 21.85
N ASN A 217 4.30 21.47 22.25
CA ASN A 217 4.77 22.21 23.41
C ASN A 217 3.55 22.82 24.14
N PHE A 218 3.77 23.80 25.03
CA PHE A 218 2.67 24.46 25.74
C PHE A 218 1.71 25.24 24.81
N GLU A 219 2.19 25.75 23.66
CA GLU A 219 1.36 26.43 22.66
C GLU A 219 0.38 25.49 21.96
N SER A 220 0.64 24.17 22.00
CA SER A 220 -0.27 23.16 21.43
C SER A 220 -1.54 22.94 22.25
N LYS A 221 -1.63 23.49 23.47
CA LYS A 221 -2.69 23.16 24.44
C LYS A 221 -4.10 23.34 23.85
N GLU A 222 -4.38 24.49 23.23
CA GLU A 222 -5.71 24.76 22.69
C GLU A 222 -6.09 23.78 21.56
N PHE A 223 -5.12 23.45 20.70
CA PHE A 223 -5.32 22.47 19.64
C PHE A 223 -5.63 21.08 20.22
N LEU A 224 -4.82 20.62 21.17
CA LEU A 224 -4.97 19.30 21.79
C LEU A 224 -6.29 19.18 22.57
N ASP A 225 -6.66 20.22 23.33
CA ASP A 225 -7.94 20.25 24.05
C ASP A 225 -9.13 20.19 23.08
N PHE A 226 -9.09 20.94 21.98
CA PHE A 226 -10.14 20.90 20.97
C PHE A 226 -10.24 19.52 20.31
N TRP A 227 -9.10 18.97 19.87
CA TRP A 227 -9.07 17.65 19.24
C TRP A 227 -9.59 16.56 20.18
N HIS A 228 -9.14 16.55 21.43
CA HIS A 228 -9.62 15.61 22.45
C HIS A 228 -11.14 15.71 22.64
N ASN A 229 -11.66 16.90 22.92
CA ASN A 229 -13.09 17.10 23.17
C ASN A 229 -13.95 16.74 21.97
N ALA A 230 -13.51 17.09 20.75
CA ALA A 230 -14.18 16.70 19.52
C ALA A 230 -14.20 15.18 19.34
N THR A 231 -13.08 14.52 19.60
CA THR A 231 -12.95 13.05 19.48
C THR A 231 -13.88 12.34 20.45
N ILE A 232 -13.85 12.73 21.73
CA ILE A 232 -14.71 12.12 22.76
C ILE A 232 -16.20 12.29 22.41
N LYS A 233 -16.60 13.47 21.92
CA LYS A 233 -17.98 13.71 21.47
C LYS A 233 -18.39 12.77 20.33
N GLU A 234 -17.48 12.49 19.40
CA GLU A 234 -17.77 11.64 18.23
C GLU A 234 -17.79 10.15 18.55
N PHE A 235 -17.18 9.70 19.65
CA PHE A 235 -17.22 8.30 20.03
C PHE A 235 -18.63 7.80 20.37
N ASP A 236 -19.52 8.71 20.80
CA ASP A 236 -20.92 8.42 21.08
C ASP A 236 -21.85 8.65 19.87
N ASN A 237 -21.30 9.05 18.72
CA ASN A 237 -22.08 9.38 17.53
C ASN A 237 -22.33 8.14 16.66
N LEU A 238 -23.60 7.84 16.39
CA LEU A 238 -24.01 6.68 15.57
C LEU A 238 -23.66 6.83 14.07
N TYR A 239 -23.39 8.03 13.58
CA TYR A 239 -23.07 8.26 12.17
C TYR A 239 -21.58 8.05 11.85
N THR A 240 -20.72 8.16 12.84
CA THR A 240 -19.27 8.04 12.71
C THR A 240 -18.80 6.76 13.40
N LYS A 241 -17.67 6.23 12.94
CA LYS A 241 -16.97 5.13 13.62
C LYS A 241 -16.11 5.74 14.71
N THR A 242 -15.92 5.00 15.80
CA THR A 242 -15.03 5.36 16.91
C THR A 242 -13.58 5.45 16.42
N ARG A 243 -13.19 6.63 15.94
CA ARG A 243 -11.86 6.99 15.42
C ARG A 243 -11.61 8.47 15.68
N ASP A 244 -10.36 8.82 15.94
CA ASP A 244 -9.87 10.16 16.29
C ASP A 244 -9.32 10.95 15.09
N GLN A 245 -9.08 10.27 13.97
CA GLN A 245 -8.32 10.86 12.89
C GLN A 245 -9.09 11.87 12.04
N PHE A 246 -10.42 11.72 11.92
CA PHE A 246 -11.21 12.74 11.22
C PHE A 246 -11.41 13.99 12.06
N THR A 247 -11.48 13.85 13.40
CA THR A 247 -11.50 15.00 14.31
C THR A 247 -10.14 15.68 14.37
N LEU A 248 -9.03 14.94 14.17
CA LEU A 248 -7.71 15.54 13.94
C LEU A 248 -7.69 16.39 12.66
N ALA A 249 -8.19 15.85 11.54
CA ALA A 249 -8.32 16.59 10.28
C ALA A 249 -9.17 17.86 10.45
N MET A 250 -10.32 17.74 11.13
CA MET A 250 -11.17 18.88 11.47
C MET A 250 -10.43 19.92 12.32
N SER A 251 -9.64 19.48 13.30
CA SER A 251 -8.85 20.37 14.16
C SER A 251 -7.81 21.15 13.37
N ALA A 252 -7.10 20.49 12.44
CA ALA A 252 -6.15 21.15 11.54
C ALA A 252 -6.80 22.32 10.78
N TRP A 253 -7.99 22.11 10.23
CA TRP A 253 -8.72 23.15 9.49
C TRP A 253 -9.31 24.23 10.40
N LYS A 254 -9.84 23.85 11.56
CA LYS A 254 -10.39 24.79 12.55
C LYS A 254 -9.35 25.82 13.01
N PHE A 255 -8.10 25.41 13.16
CA PHE A 255 -6.99 26.26 13.59
C PHE A 255 -6.20 26.88 12.42
N GLY A 256 -6.64 26.71 11.17
CA GLY A 256 -5.97 27.31 10.00
C GLY A 256 -4.62 26.67 9.63
N LEU A 257 -4.41 25.41 10.01
CA LEU A 257 -3.15 24.68 9.85
C LEU A 257 -3.15 23.75 8.61
N GLN A 258 -4.14 23.84 7.72
CA GLN A 258 -4.26 22.94 6.56
C GLN A 258 -3.05 22.92 5.61
N ASN A 259 -2.22 23.97 5.64
CA ASN A 259 -0.98 24.11 4.86
C ASN A 259 0.29 24.05 5.73
N HIS A 260 0.16 23.67 7.01
CA HIS A 260 1.29 23.59 7.94
C HIS A 260 2.31 22.57 7.44
N LYS A 261 3.61 22.87 7.62
CA LYS A 261 4.66 21.92 7.27
C LYS A 261 4.50 20.69 8.17
N ARG A 262 4.49 19.51 7.55
CA ARG A 262 4.35 18.22 8.21
C ARG A 262 5.74 17.63 8.46
N LEU A 263 5.82 16.70 9.42
CA LEU A 263 7.03 15.93 9.68
C LEU A 263 7.48 15.19 8.42
N ASP A 264 8.80 15.05 8.25
CA ASP A 264 9.37 14.23 7.19
C ASP A 264 8.90 12.77 7.34
N LYS A 265 8.67 12.10 6.20
CA LYS A 265 8.23 10.71 6.15
C LYS A 265 9.17 9.77 6.93
N LYS A 266 10.46 10.09 7.05
CA LYS A 266 11.40 9.28 7.85
C LYS A 266 10.99 9.20 9.33
N PHE A 267 10.25 10.18 9.85
CA PHE A 267 9.78 10.20 11.24
C PHE A 267 8.39 9.62 11.44
N ASN A 268 7.70 9.19 10.39
CA ASN A 268 6.48 8.43 10.52
C ASN A 268 6.25 7.60 9.25
N PHE A 269 7.11 6.59 9.04
CA PHE A 269 6.99 5.77 7.85
C PHE A 269 5.87 4.73 8.05
N ILE A 270 4.67 5.10 7.61
CA ILE A 270 3.49 4.22 7.59
C ILE A 270 3.76 3.03 6.67
N THR A 271 3.74 1.83 7.26
CA THR A 271 4.01 0.58 6.57
C THR A 271 2.70 -0.16 6.25
N GLU A 272 2.60 -0.77 5.07
CA GLU A 272 1.38 -1.49 4.65
C GLU A 272 1.76 -2.83 4.03
N PHE A 273 1.53 -3.92 4.78
CA PHE A 273 1.77 -5.30 4.36
C PHE A 273 1.13 -5.66 3.00
N ALA A 274 -0.05 -5.13 2.70
CA ALA A 274 -0.75 -5.39 1.44
C ALA A 274 -0.17 -4.62 0.24
N ASP A 275 0.65 -3.59 0.48
CA ASP A 275 1.24 -2.78 -0.58
C ASP A 275 2.65 -3.27 -0.93
N ALA A 276 2.76 -3.98 -2.06
CA ALA A 276 4.04 -4.48 -2.55
C ALA A 276 5.05 -3.37 -2.92
N ASN A 277 4.62 -2.11 -3.03
CA ASN A 277 5.53 -0.98 -3.25
C ASN A 277 6.23 -0.53 -1.96
N ILE A 278 5.67 -0.87 -0.79
CA ILE A 278 6.24 -0.58 0.52
C ILE A 278 7.00 -1.83 0.99
N SER A 279 8.33 -1.74 1.02
CA SER A 279 9.15 -2.90 1.36
C SER A 279 10.53 -2.52 1.90
N TYR A 280 11.21 -3.55 2.41
CA TYR A 280 12.61 -3.48 2.80
C TYR A 280 13.44 -4.46 1.97
N ASN A 281 14.66 -4.05 1.62
CA ASN A 281 15.67 -4.91 1.03
C ASN A 281 17.01 -4.70 1.74
N GLU A 282 17.71 -5.79 2.04
CA GLU A 282 18.98 -5.72 2.80
C GLU A 282 20.10 -4.97 2.08
N GLU A 283 20.17 -5.04 0.74
CA GLU A 283 21.21 -4.35 -0.04
C GLU A 283 20.83 -2.88 -0.33
N LEU A 284 19.53 -2.56 -0.38
CA LEU A 284 19.05 -1.23 -0.79
C LEU A 284 18.59 -0.37 0.38
N GLY A 285 17.82 -0.92 1.32
CA GLY A 285 17.16 -0.18 2.41
C GLY A 285 15.63 -0.23 2.28
N PHE A 286 14.96 0.80 2.82
CA PHE A 286 13.49 0.92 2.78
C PHE A 286 13.01 1.68 1.55
N THR A 287 11.79 1.37 1.11
CA THR A 287 11.12 2.07 0.01
C THR A 287 9.61 2.16 0.25
N TYR A 288 8.99 3.17 -0.35
CA TYR A 288 7.53 3.35 -0.42
C TYR A 288 6.99 3.37 -1.86
N ASP A 289 7.84 3.10 -2.85
CA ASP A 289 7.54 3.25 -4.28
C ASP A 289 8.30 2.23 -5.15
N ASN A 290 8.48 1.01 -4.61
CA ASN A 290 9.14 -0.10 -5.29
C ASN A 290 10.59 0.20 -5.70
N PHE A 291 11.35 0.77 -4.77
CA PHE A 291 12.75 1.16 -4.90
C PHE A 291 13.02 2.20 -5.99
N GLN A 292 12.04 3.05 -6.32
CA GLN A 292 12.32 4.29 -7.05
C GLN A 292 12.98 5.31 -6.13
N THR A 293 12.51 5.36 -4.89
CA THR A 293 13.11 6.04 -3.75
C THR A 293 13.58 5.01 -2.74
N VAL A 294 14.78 5.25 -2.23
CA VAL A 294 15.41 4.49 -1.15
C VAL A 294 15.76 5.47 -0.05
N PHE A 295 15.40 5.15 1.19
CA PHE A 295 15.62 6.04 2.33
C PHE A 295 15.80 5.26 3.63
N ALA A 296 16.21 5.99 4.68
CA ALA A 296 16.47 5.46 6.02
C ALA A 296 15.44 6.05 7.02
N PRO A 297 14.31 5.35 7.26
CA PRO A 297 13.37 5.77 8.28
C PRO A 297 14.00 5.73 9.68
N CYS A 298 13.58 6.66 10.53
CA CYS A 298 13.86 6.67 11.96
C CYS A 298 12.76 5.93 12.73
N PHE A 299 11.52 6.13 12.30
CA PHE A 299 10.34 5.50 12.88
C PHE A 299 9.56 4.71 11.81
N LEU A 300 9.30 3.44 12.10
CA LEU A 300 8.34 2.62 11.36
C LEU A 300 7.00 2.68 12.07
N HIS A 301 5.93 3.02 11.36
CA HIS A 301 4.57 2.93 11.86
C HIS A 301 3.92 1.65 11.33
N ILE A 302 3.83 0.64 12.19
CA ILE A 302 3.36 -0.71 11.87
C ILE A 302 1.99 -0.87 12.51
N TYR A 303 0.91 -0.43 11.86
CA TYR A 303 -0.43 -0.44 12.46
C TYR A 303 -1.17 -1.78 12.31
N HIS A 304 -0.59 -2.77 11.62
CA HIS A 304 -1.11 -4.13 11.50
C HIS A 304 -0.02 -5.16 11.19
N GLU A 305 -0.40 -6.45 11.17
CA GLU A 305 0.45 -7.57 10.77
C GLU A 305 1.76 -7.72 11.59
N TRP A 306 1.71 -7.31 12.87
CA TRP A 306 2.75 -7.63 13.86
C TRP A 306 2.99 -9.14 13.93
N GLY A 307 4.25 -9.55 13.92
CA GLY A 307 4.62 -10.97 13.98
C GLY A 307 4.61 -11.72 12.63
N HIS A 308 4.24 -11.06 11.52
CA HIS A 308 4.10 -11.73 10.22
C HIS A 308 5.43 -12.09 9.59
N LYS A 309 5.87 -13.34 9.79
CA LYS A 309 7.12 -13.88 9.20
C LYS A 309 7.08 -13.88 7.67
N GLY A 310 8.17 -13.48 7.03
CA GLY A 310 8.28 -13.39 5.58
C GLY A 310 7.75 -12.07 5.00
N TRP A 311 7.28 -11.15 5.84
CA TRP A 311 7.10 -9.76 5.46
C TRP A 311 8.43 -9.03 5.65
N SER A 312 8.98 -8.48 4.56
CA SER A 312 10.33 -7.92 4.54
C SER A 312 10.62 -6.87 5.64
N ILE A 313 9.62 -6.06 6.00
CA ILE A 313 9.72 -5.02 7.04
C ILE A 313 9.71 -5.65 8.44
N TRP A 314 8.76 -6.55 8.72
CA TRP A 314 8.72 -7.24 10.01
C TRP A 314 9.96 -8.11 10.24
N ASP A 315 10.40 -8.84 9.21
CA ASP A 315 11.63 -9.62 9.27
C ASP A 315 12.85 -8.74 9.57
N TYR A 316 12.86 -7.47 9.16
CA TYR A 316 13.89 -6.50 9.54
C TYR A 316 13.81 -6.12 11.03
N VAL A 317 12.62 -5.80 11.54
CA VAL A 317 12.41 -5.47 12.95
C VAL A 317 12.91 -6.60 13.86
N GLU A 318 12.59 -7.84 13.53
CA GLU A 318 13.06 -9.01 14.31
C GLU A 318 14.57 -9.24 14.22
N ARG A 319 15.22 -8.75 13.16
CA ARG A 319 16.69 -8.82 13.08
C ARG A 319 17.33 -7.77 13.96
N LEU A 320 16.76 -6.57 14.05
CA LEU A 320 17.25 -5.52 14.96
C LEU A 320 17.28 -6.02 16.40
N GLU A 321 16.20 -6.65 16.86
CA GLU A 321 16.09 -7.24 18.20
C GLU A 321 17.18 -8.29 18.47
N LYS A 322 17.67 -8.98 17.44
CA LYS A 322 18.71 -10.02 17.57
C LYS A 322 20.13 -9.49 17.40
N SER A 323 20.31 -8.43 16.61
CA SER A 323 21.62 -7.85 16.33
C SER A 323 22.10 -6.90 17.42
N GLU A 324 21.16 -6.30 18.14
CA GLU A 324 21.47 -5.42 19.24
C GLU A 324 20.98 -6.07 20.54
N ASN A 325 21.84 -6.15 21.56
CA ASN A 325 21.39 -6.35 22.95
C ASN A 325 20.64 -5.09 23.41
N LEU A 326 19.59 -4.69 22.69
CA LEU A 326 18.72 -3.58 23.06
C LEU A 326 17.69 -4.10 24.06
N VAL A 327 17.86 -3.62 25.28
CA VAL A 327 16.97 -3.77 26.43
C VAL A 327 15.87 -2.71 26.36
#